data_AF-A0A2E9VNG0-F1
#
_entry.id   AF-A0A2E9VNG0-F1
#
_cell.length_a   1.000
_cell.length_b   1.000
_cell.length_c   1.000
_cell.angle_alpha   90.00
_cell.angle_beta   90.00
_cell.angle_gamma   90.00
#
_symmetry.space_group_name_H-M   'P 1'
#
loop_
_entity.id
_entity.type
_entity.pdbx_description
1 polymer ?
#
loop_
_entity_poly.entity_id
_entity_poly.type
_entity_poly.pdbx_seq_one_letter_code
_entity_poly.pdbx_strand_id
1 'polypeptide(L)'
;MNQAVVEKQANPTASKKHALPFYLAILLGICWLIALAVLSLFTANPVTLNRVQIMRADAVIAAEIVDTQGKVRVVEVLFTRQGVDVETESTFKVLPPSPHWQPHMQRILPILRDADGNWRIAPAPLPKTVEIDYPDRPDLRAEVKEIVATLPR
;
A
#
# COMPACT_ATOMS: atom_id res chain seq x y z
N MET A 1 -71.72 -38.47 -24.90
CA MET A 1 -70.87 -39.42 -24.17
C MET A 1 -69.75 -39.87 -25.09
N ASN A 2 -68.46 -39.73 -24.82
CA ASN A 2 -67.67 -38.77 -24.05
C ASN A 2 -66.29 -38.84 -24.71
N GLN A 3 -65.81 -37.71 -25.20
CA GLN A 3 -64.42 -37.54 -25.61
C GLN A 3 -63.54 -37.59 -24.37
N ALA A 4 -62.48 -38.41 -24.40
CA ALA A 4 -61.31 -38.21 -23.56
C ALA A 4 -60.13 -38.90 -24.25
N VAL A 5 -59.59 -38.23 -25.27
CA VAL A 5 -58.23 -38.52 -25.74
C VAL A 5 -57.31 -38.00 -24.65
N VAL A 6 -56.88 -38.89 -23.77
CA VAL A 6 -55.87 -38.58 -22.76
C VAL A 6 -54.53 -38.48 -23.48
N GLU A 7 -54.19 -37.28 -23.94
CA GLU A 7 -52.83 -36.94 -24.37
C GLU A 7 -51.90 -37.09 -23.17
N LYS A 8 -51.13 -38.18 -23.19
CA LYS A 8 -50.09 -38.47 -22.22
C LYS A 8 -48.96 -37.47 -22.45
N GLN A 9 -49.01 -36.31 -21.77
CA GLN A 9 -47.93 -35.34 -21.76
C GLN A 9 -46.64 -36.05 -21.32
N ALA A 10 -45.72 -36.24 -22.28
CA ALA A 10 -44.38 -36.72 -22.00
C ALA A 10 -43.68 -35.63 -21.19
N ASN A 11 -43.58 -35.83 -19.87
CA ASN A 11 -42.71 -35.02 -19.03
C ASN A 11 -41.31 -35.05 -19.66
N PRO A 12 -40.72 -33.91 -20.03
CA PRO A 12 -39.36 -33.88 -20.54
C PRO A 12 -38.46 -34.41 -19.42
N THR A 13 -37.99 -35.64 -19.59
CA THR A 13 -36.96 -36.22 -18.76
C THR A 13 -35.71 -35.40 -19.01
N ALA A 14 -35.47 -34.41 -18.13
CA ALA A 14 -34.27 -33.59 -18.16
C ALA A 14 -33.06 -34.52 -18.28
N SER A 15 -32.44 -34.51 -19.46
CA SER A 15 -31.33 -35.38 -19.79
C SER A 15 -30.17 -35.03 -18.86
N LYS A 16 -29.99 -35.84 -17.81
CA LYS A 16 -28.91 -35.71 -16.81
C LYS A 16 -27.51 -35.65 -17.44
N LYS A 17 -27.37 -36.02 -18.73
CA LYS A 17 -26.12 -36.00 -19.49
C LYS A 17 -25.54 -34.59 -19.70
N HIS A 18 -26.35 -33.53 -19.62
CA HIS A 18 -25.86 -32.14 -19.78
C HIS A 18 -25.65 -31.40 -18.46
N ALA A 19 -26.06 -31.97 -17.32
CA ALA A 19 -25.90 -31.32 -16.03
C ALA A 19 -24.44 -31.31 -15.55
N LEU A 20 -23.72 -32.42 -15.75
CA LEU A 20 -22.33 -32.57 -15.33
C LEU A 20 -21.37 -31.51 -15.96
N PRO A 21 -21.35 -31.31 -17.30
CA PRO A 21 -20.46 -30.29 -17.88
C PRO A 21 -20.83 -28.87 -17.45
N PHE A 22 -22.11 -28.60 -17.20
CA PHE A 22 -22.58 -27.30 -16.69
C PHE A 22 -22.05 -27.02 -15.28
N TYR A 23 -22.16 -27.99 -14.36
CA TYR A 23 -21.60 -27.85 -13.01
C TYR A 23 -20.07 -27.74 -13.02
N LEU A 24 -19.39 -28.45 -13.92
CA LEU A 24 -17.94 -28.36 -14.06
C LEU A 24 -17.51 -26.97 -14.53
N ALA A 25 -18.23 -26.38 -15.48
CA ALA A 25 -17.99 -25.02 -15.95
C ALA A 25 -18.22 -23.98 -14.85
N ILE A 26 -19.27 -24.14 -14.03
CA ILE A 26 -19.51 -23.29 -12.87
C ILE A 26 -18.37 -23.41 -11.85
N LEU A 27 -17.95 -24.63 -11.52
CA LEU A 27 -16.85 -24.87 -10.59
C LEU A 27 -15.57 -24.20 -11.08
N LEU A 28 -15.23 -24.36 -12.36
CA LEU A 28 -14.08 -23.72 -12.98
C LEU A 28 -14.17 -22.19 -12.91
N GLY A 29 -15.36 -21.63 -13.18
CA GLY A 29 -15.61 -20.19 -13.05
C GLY A 29 -15.44 -19.68 -11.62
N ILE A 30 -15.91 -20.42 -10.62
CA ILE A 30 -15.73 -20.10 -9.19
C ILE A 30 -14.24 -20.17 -8.83
N CYS A 31 -13.55 -21.24 -9.20
CA CYS A 31 -12.11 -21.39 -8.97
C CYS A 31 -11.33 -20.23 -9.61
N TRP A 32 -11.70 -19.82 -10.82
CA TRP A 32 -11.10 -18.68 -11.50
C TRP A 32 -11.32 -17.36 -10.76
N LEU A 33 -12.55 -17.09 -10.31
CA LEU A 33 -12.85 -15.88 -9.52
C LEU A 33 -12.10 -15.86 -8.20
N ILE A 34 -11.99 -17.00 -7.51
CA ILE A 34 -11.19 -17.13 -6.30
C ILE A 34 -9.71 -16.83 -6.60
N ALA A 35 -9.16 -17.39 -7.67
CA ALA A 35 -7.78 -17.13 -8.08
C ALA A 35 -7.55 -15.64 -8.37
N LEU A 36 -8.47 -14.96 -9.06
CA LEU A 36 -8.39 -13.52 -9.31
C LEU A 36 -8.50 -12.69 -8.02
N ALA A 37 -9.38 -13.07 -7.09
CA ALA A 37 -9.51 -12.39 -5.81
C ALA A 37 -8.24 -12.54 -4.95
N VAL A 38 -7.67 -13.75 -4.91
CA VAL A 38 -6.39 -14.03 -4.25
C VAL A 38 -5.30 -13.19 -4.89
N LEU A 39 -5.15 -13.22 -6.22
CA LEU A 39 -4.17 -12.41 -6.92
C LEU A 39 -4.33 -10.94 -6.55
N SER A 40 -5.55 -10.40 -6.63
CA SER A 40 -5.84 -9.02 -6.25
C SER A 40 -5.47 -8.69 -4.81
N LEU A 41 -5.69 -9.59 -3.85
CA LEU A 41 -5.32 -9.35 -2.45
C LEU A 41 -3.81 -9.34 -2.23
N PHE A 42 -3.07 -10.17 -2.98
CA PHE A 42 -1.61 -10.28 -2.86
C PHE A 42 -0.83 -9.33 -3.78
N THR A 43 -1.44 -8.81 -4.85
CA THR A 43 -0.81 -7.87 -5.79
C THR A 43 -1.33 -6.45 -5.70
N ALA A 44 -2.36 -6.16 -4.89
CA ALA A 44 -2.83 -4.79 -4.70
C ALA A 44 -1.77 -3.96 -3.97
N ASN A 45 -1.00 -3.22 -4.78
CA ASN A 45 -0.04 -2.17 -4.43
C ASN A 45 0.89 -2.52 -3.26
N PRO A 46 1.99 -3.26 -3.51
CA PRO A 46 3.18 -3.04 -2.71
C PRO A 46 3.46 -1.53 -2.72
N VAL A 47 3.54 -0.92 -1.55
CA VAL A 47 3.87 0.50 -1.43
C VAL A 47 5.34 0.62 -1.82
N THR A 48 5.62 0.74 -3.12
CA THR A 48 6.99 0.80 -3.61
C THR A 48 7.63 2.12 -3.16
N LEU A 49 8.79 2.04 -2.52
CA LEU A 49 9.52 3.23 -2.13
C LEU A 49 10.00 3.99 -3.36
N ASN A 50 9.80 5.31 -3.37
CA ASN A 50 10.37 6.14 -4.41
C ASN A 50 11.86 6.33 -4.16
N ARG A 51 12.71 5.54 -4.82
CA ARG A 51 14.16 5.60 -4.67
C ARG A 51 14.71 7.03 -4.83
N VAL A 52 14.22 7.80 -5.81
CA VAL A 52 14.69 9.18 -6.05
C VAL A 52 14.37 10.10 -4.87
N GLN A 53 13.22 9.93 -4.23
CA GLN A 53 12.86 10.69 -3.04
C GLN A 53 13.80 10.36 -1.87
N ILE A 54 14.06 9.07 -1.63
CA ILE A 54 15.00 8.60 -0.59
C ILE A 54 16.41 9.16 -0.83
N MET A 55 16.89 9.13 -2.07
CA MET A 55 18.23 9.64 -2.41
C MET A 55 18.35 11.17 -2.23
N ARG A 56 17.23 11.91 -2.39
CA ARG A 56 17.20 13.37 -2.22
C ARG A 56 17.07 13.81 -0.77
N ALA A 57 16.53 12.94 0.09
CA ALA A 57 16.36 13.23 1.50
C ALA A 57 17.70 13.47 2.21
N ASP A 58 17.68 14.37 3.19
CA ASP A 58 18.80 14.58 4.11
C ASP A 58 18.81 13.53 5.22
N ALA A 59 17.63 13.04 5.59
CA ALA A 59 17.48 11.91 6.50
C ALA A 59 16.24 11.08 6.14
N VAL A 60 16.26 9.80 6.50
CA VAL A 60 15.08 8.93 6.47
C VAL A 60 14.85 8.42 7.87
N ILE A 61 13.67 8.68 8.42
CA ILE A 61 13.34 8.33 9.80
C ILE A 61 12.07 7.47 9.85
N ALA A 62 12.03 6.54 10.80
CA ALA A 62 10.78 6.00 11.30
C ALA A 62 10.30 6.91 12.44
N ALA A 63 9.11 7.45 12.32
CA ALA A 63 8.56 8.42 13.25
C ALA A 63 7.12 8.09 13.62
N GLU A 64 6.74 8.47 14.83
CA GLU A 64 5.36 8.50 15.27
C GLU A 64 4.79 9.91 15.09
N ILE A 65 3.63 10.01 14.45
CA ILE A 65 2.88 11.26 14.33
C ILE A 65 2.31 11.60 15.71
N VAL A 66 2.70 12.75 16.26
CA VAL A 66 2.23 13.23 17.57
C VAL A 66 0.90 13.96 17.41
N ASP A 67 0.78 14.80 16.37
CA ASP A 67 -0.44 15.55 16.09
C ASP A 67 -0.68 15.74 14.58
N THR A 68 -1.89 16.20 14.23
CA THR A 68 -2.29 16.50 12.85
C THR A 68 -1.71 17.81 12.31
N GLN A 69 -0.99 18.57 13.13
CA GLN A 69 -0.30 19.81 12.74
C GLN A 69 1.13 19.54 12.25
N GLY A 70 1.53 18.27 12.24
CA GLY A 70 2.79 17.80 11.69
C GLY A 70 3.91 17.68 12.71
N LYS A 71 3.60 17.69 14.00
CA LYS A 71 4.58 17.32 15.03
C LYS A 71 4.82 15.81 14.97
N VAL A 72 6.08 15.41 14.89
CA VAL A 72 6.50 14.00 14.81
C VAL A 72 7.59 13.72 15.84
N ARG A 73 7.58 12.50 16.38
CA ARG A 73 8.61 11.97 17.29
C ARG A 73 9.40 10.91 16.55
N VAL A 74 10.72 11.05 16.51
CA VAL A 74 11.61 10.07 15.88
C VAL A 74 11.67 8.81 16.74
N VAL A 75 11.33 7.66 16.15
CA VAL A 75 11.42 6.35 16.80
C VAL A 75 12.72 5.65 16.43
N GLU A 76 13.15 5.77 15.16
CA GLU A 76 14.42 5.24 14.67
C GLU A 76 14.91 6.11 13.51
N VAL A 77 16.22 6.33 13.45
CA VAL A 77 16.87 6.97 12.32
C VAL A 77 17.38 5.88 11.37
N LEU A 78 16.79 5.78 10.18
CA LEU A 78 17.15 4.77 9.19
C LEU A 78 18.34 5.22 8.33
N PHE A 79 18.49 6.53 8.12
CA PHE A 79 19.57 7.14 7.36
C PHE A 79 19.72 8.62 7.70
N THR A 80 20.95 9.13 7.72
CA THR A 80 21.24 10.57 7.70
C THR A 80 22.40 10.83 6.75
N ARG A 81 22.37 11.97 6.06
CA ARG A 81 23.49 12.50 5.29
C ARG A 81 24.47 13.18 6.24
N GLN A 82 25.75 13.24 5.86
CA GLN A 82 26.77 13.96 6.63
C GLN A 82 26.35 15.42 6.88
N GLY A 83 26.53 15.89 8.12
CA GLY A 83 26.18 17.25 8.54
C GLY A 83 24.71 17.45 8.93
N VAL A 84 23.89 16.40 8.86
CA VAL A 84 22.47 16.45 9.25
C VAL A 84 22.31 15.80 10.62
N ASP A 85 21.91 16.61 11.60
CA ASP A 85 21.70 16.15 12.97
C ASP A 85 20.22 15.86 13.22
N VAL A 86 19.89 14.57 13.33
CA VAL A 86 18.57 14.05 13.70
C VAL A 86 18.80 12.89 14.64
N GLU A 87 18.33 13.03 15.88
CA GLU A 87 18.51 12.03 16.91
C GLU A 87 17.25 11.19 17.12
N THR A 88 17.42 9.95 17.57
CA THR A 88 16.32 9.11 18.05
C THR A 88 15.64 9.77 19.25
N GLU A 89 14.32 9.62 19.38
CA GLU A 89 13.46 10.27 20.39
C GLU A 89 13.31 11.79 20.28
N SER A 90 14.05 12.43 19.36
CA SER A 90 13.85 13.86 19.07
C SER A 90 12.45 14.13 18.53
N THR A 91 11.94 15.33 18.78
CA THR A 91 10.60 15.74 18.33
C THR A 91 10.69 17.07 17.60
N PHE A 92 10.13 17.15 16.41
CA PHE A 92 10.11 18.36 15.60
C PHE A 92 8.87 18.42 14.72
N LYS A 93 8.70 19.56 14.03
CA LYS A 93 7.57 19.80 13.14
C LYS A 93 7.98 19.61 11.69
N VAL A 94 7.22 18.81 10.94
CA VAL A 94 7.36 18.60 9.50
C VAL A 94 6.28 19.38 8.78
N LEU A 95 6.66 20.16 7.76
CA LEU A 95 5.77 21.05 7.02
C LEU A 95 5.81 20.79 5.51
N PRO A 96 4.66 20.82 4.81
CA PRO A 96 3.30 20.83 5.36
C PRO A 96 2.94 19.48 6.03
N PRO A 97 1.98 19.45 6.97
CA PRO A 97 1.46 18.19 7.48
C PRO A 97 0.72 17.42 6.37
N SER A 98 0.88 16.11 6.36
CA SER A 98 0.16 15.25 5.41
C SER A 98 -1.32 15.13 5.80
N PRO A 99 -2.27 15.22 4.86
CA PRO A 99 -3.71 15.25 5.18
C PRO A 99 -4.25 13.96 5.80
N HIS A 100 -3.55 12.83 5.63
CA HIS A 100 -3.94 11.54 6.19
C HIS A 100 -3.25 11.21 7.52
N TRP A 101 -2.50 12.14 8.09
CA TRP A 101 -1.83 11.93 9.38
C TRP A 101 -2.83 11.87 10.53
N GLN A 102 -2.62 10.90 11.41
CA GLN A 102 -3.39 10.70 12.63
C GLN A 102 -2.43 10.52 13.81
N PRO A 103 -2.77 10.99 15.02
CA PRO A 103 -1.95 10.77 16.20
C PRO A 103 -1.64 9.29 16.42
N HIS A 104 -0.44 8.98 16.91
CA HIS A 104 0.10 7.65 17.16
C HIS A 104 0.35 6.79 15.92
N MET A 105 0.19 7.35 14.72
CA MET A 105 0.49 6.64 13.48
C MET A 105 2.00 6.54 13.28
N GLN A 106 2.51 5.33 13.01
CA GLN A 106 3.91 5.13 12.66
C GLN A 106 4.13 5.23 11.15
N ARG A 107 5.11 6.05 10.75
CA ARG A 107 5.42 6.37 9.36
C ARG A 107 6.92 6.39 9.12
N ILE A 108 7.33 6.02 7.93
CA ILE A 108 8.67 6.28 7.41
C ILE A 108 8.62 7.59 6.62
N LEU A 109 9.40 8.56 7.07
CA LEU A 109 9.45 9.91 6.52
C LEU A 109 10.84 10.16 5.90
N PRO A 110 10.94 10.29 4.57
CA PRO A 110 12.11 10.89 3.95
C PRO A 110 12.03 12.41 4.13
N ILE A 111 12.92 12.98 4.92
CA ILE A 111 12.90 14.40 5.29
C ILE A 111 14.12 15.14 4.74
N LEU A 112 13.95 16.43 4.49
CA LEU A 112 15.01 17.37 4.17
C LEU A 112 14.82 18.69 4.91
N ARG A 113 15.90 19.46 5.06
CA ARG A 113 15.79 20.86 5.50
C ARG A 113 15.63 21.77 4.29
N ASP A 114 14.61 22.62 4.32
CA ASP A 114 14.47 23.67 3.31
C ASP A 114 15.43 24.85 3.55
N ALA A 115 15.42 25.83 2.64
CA ALA A 115 16.26 27.02 2.73
C ALA A 115 15.97 27.87 3.98
N ASP A 116 14.75 27.76 4.52
CA ASP A 116 14.31 28.46 5.74
C ASP A 116 14.64 27.66 7.01
N GLY A 117 15.26 26.48 6.88
CA GLY A 117 15.67 25.60 7.96
C GLY A 117 14.55 24.72 8.52
N ASN A 118 13.37 24.71 7.90
CA ASN A 118 12.24 23.88 8.31
C ASN A 118 12.39 22.45 7.78
N TRP A 119 11.92 21.48 8.58
CA TRP A 119 11.84 20.10 8.14
C TRP A 119 10.64 19.89 7.23
N ARG A 120 10.86 19.24 6.09
CA ARG A 120 9.83 18.94 5.08
C ARG A 120 10.02 17.53 4.56
N ILE A 121 8.95 16.93 4.02
CA ILE A 121 9.08 15.65 3.35
C ILE A 121 9.77 15.90 2.00
N ALA A 122 10.76 15.09 1.67
CA ALA A 122 11.51 15.24 0.42
C ALA A 122 10.56 15.09 -0.78
N PRO A 123 10.68 15.92 -1.83
CA PRO A 123 9.77 15.87 -2.97
C PRO A 123 10.03 14.64 -3.84
N ALA A 124 8.96 13.95 -4.22
CA ALA A 124 9.00 12.91 -5.24
C ALA A 124 9.06 13.52 -6.65
N PRO A 125 9.77 12.92 -7.63
CA PRO A 125 9.81 13.37 -9.02
C PRO A 125 8.52 12.98 -9.78
N LEU A 126 7.36 13.26 -9.20
CA LEU A 126 6.06 12.97 -9.79
C LEU A 126 5.29 14.29 -10.00
N PRO A 127 4.65 14.48 -11.16
CA PRO A 127 3.91 15.72 -11.42
C PRO A 127 2.72 15.84 -10.47
N LYS A 128 2.65 16.97 -9.73
CA LYS A 128 1.52 17.36 -8.85
C LYS A 128 1.20 16.40 -7.69
N THR A 129 2.16 15.63 -7.19
CA THR A 129 1.93 14.78 -6.02
C THR A 129 2.15 15.51 -4.70
N VAL A 130 1.26 15.22 -3.75
CA VAL A 130 1.48 15.44 -2.33
C VAL A 130 2.76 14.72 -1.91
N GLU A 131 3.58 15.36 -1.07
CA GLU A 131 4.83 14.76 -0.57
C GLU A 131 4.52 13.37 0.05
N ILE A 132 5.30 12.36 -0.35
CA ILE A 132 4.95 10.95 -0.08
C ILE A 132 5.59 10.50 1.24
N ASP A 133 4.77 10.06 2.18
CA ASP A 133 5.19 9.29 3.36
C ASP A 133 4.74 7.82 3.27
N TYR A 134 5.49 6.95 3.93
CA TYR A 134 5.30 5.51 3.83
C TYR A 134 4.81 4.93 5.16
N PRO A 135 3.97 3.89 5.16
CA PRO A 135 3.63 3.19 6.40
C PRO A 135 4.88 2.55 6.99
N ASP A 136 4.99 2.54 8.30
CA ASP A 136 6.11 1.88 8.96
C ASP A 136 5.90 0.36 8.98
N ARG A 137 6.55 -0.34 8.04
CA ARG A 137 6.47 -1.80 7.91
C ARG A 137 7.86 -2.43 7.78
N PRO A 138 8.06 -3.68 8.26
CA PRO A 138 9.37 -4.33 8.23
C PRO A 138 9.98 -4.49 6.83
N ASP A 139 9.16 -4.81 5.83
CA ASP A 139 9.55 -4.92 4.43
C ASP A 139 10.05 -3.59 3.87
N LEU A 140 9.35 -2.49 4.15
CA LEU A 140 9.76 -1.15 3.72
C LEU A 140 11.02 -0.67 4.43
N ARG A 141 11.18 -0.96 5.73
CA ARG A 141 12.44 -0.65 6.44
C ARG A 141 13.62 -1.38 5.80
N ALA A 142 13.45 -2.64 5.40
CA ALA A 142 14.49 -3.40 4.72
C ALA A 142 14.82 -2.78 3.36
N GLU A 143 13.81 -2.38 2.58
CA GLU A 143 14.01 -1.72 1.29
C GLU A 143 14.71 -0.36 1.44
N VAL A 144 14.37 0.46 2.45
CA VAL A 144 15.11 1.70 2.76
C VAL A 144 16.58 1.40 3.02
N LYS A 145 16.88 0.39 3.85
CA LYS A 145 18.26 0.00 4.18
C LYS A 145 19.03 -0.43 2.94
N GLU A 146 18.39 -1.17 2.02
CA GLU A 146 18.97 -1.56 0.74
C GLU A 146 19.28 -0.34 -0.13
N ILE A 147 18.33 0.58 -0.29
CA ILE A 147 18.52 1.81 -1.09
C ILE A 147 19.67 2.64 -0.51
N VAL A 148 19.66 2.86 0.79
CA VAL A 148 20.65 3.68 1.49
C VAL A 148 22.04 3.07 1.43
N ALA A 149 22.16 1.74 1.46
CA ALA A 149 23.45 1.06 1.31
C ALA A 149 24.13 1.33 -0.05
N THR A 150 23.37 1.75 -1.06
CA THR A 150 23.90 2.11 -2.39
C THR A 150 24.31 3.59 -2.51
N LEU A 151 24.01 4.42 -1.51
CA LEU A 151 24.32 5.85 -1.54
C LEU A 151 25.80 6.11 -1.16
N PRO A 152 26.47 7.06 -1.84
CA PRO A 152 27.78 7.52 -1.41
C PRO A 152 27.65 8.20 -0.04
N ARG A 153 28.53 7.81 0.90
CA ARG A 153 28.57 8.32 2.27
C ARG A 153 29.17 9.71 2.36
#